data_AF-H8WZY1-F1
#
_entry.id   AF-H8WZY1-F1
#
_cell.length_a   1.000
_cell.length_b   1.000
_cell.length_c   1.000
_cell.angle_alpha   90.00
_cell.angle_beta   90.00
_cell.angle_gamma   90.00
#
_symmetry.space_group_name_H-M   'P 1'
#
loop_
_entity.id
_entity.type
_entity.pdbx_description
1 polymer ?
#
loop_
_entity_poly.entity_id
_entity_poly.type
_entity_poly.pdbx_seq_one_letter_code
_entity_poly.pdbx_strand_id
1 'polypeptide(L)'
;MSSPKAQITQKLISVLKTLPNERLKPYASFKESQLKRFEDRDMVSLISEGDLKLQFIALKELVNDKYKNYYKLDDKLLKPKGNPEYYNRLMSEIKGEKKESLLTAMRTIVFGK
;
A
#
# COMPACT_ATOMS: atom_id res chain seq x y z
N MET A 1 -2.54 -20.65 29.85
CA MET A 1 -2.10 -20.58 28.44
C MET A 1 -3.10 -19.73 27.68
N SER A 2 -2.66 -18.81 26.81
CA SER A 2 -3.57 -17.94 26.03
C SER A 2 -4.35 -18.78 25.01
N SER A 3 -5.64 -18.49 24.81
CA SER A 3 -6.49 -19.27 23.88
C SER A 3 -5.96 -19.19 22.44
N PRO A 4 -6.18 -20.23 21.60
CA PRO A 4 -5.74 -20.20 20.21
C PRO A 4 -6.25 -18.96 19.45
N LYS A 5 -7.52 -18.59 19.66
CA LYS A 5 -8.11 -17.35 19.13
C LYS A 5 -7.34 -16.11 19.58
N ALA A 6 -7.06 -15.98 20.88
CA ALA A 6 -6.33 -14.83 21.41
C ALA A 6 -4.92 -14.71 20.81
N GLN A 7 -4.22 -15.82 20.59
CA GLN A 7 -2.91 -15.81 19.93
C GLN A 7 -3.00 -15.34 18.47
N ILE A 8 -4.01 -15.78 17.72
CA ILE A 8 -4.22 -15.35 16.33
C ILE A 8 -4.57 -13.86 16.28
N THR A 9 -5.46 -13.39 17.16
CA THR A 9 -5.84 -11.98 17.26
C THR A 9 -4.63 -11.09 17.57
N GLN A 10 -3.73 -11.51 18.46
CA GLN A 10 -2.50 -10.76 18.73
C GLN A 10 -1.60 -10.66 17.49
N LYS A 11 -1.50 -11.72 16.68
CA LYS A 11 -0.76 -11.70 15.42
C LYS A 11 -1.43 -10.82 14.35
N LEU A 12 -2.76 -10.78 14.30
CA LEU A 12 -3.51 -9.87 13.43
C LEU A 12 -3.22 -8.41 13.79
N ILE A 13 -3.35 -8.07 15.08
CA ILE A 13 -3.09 -6.71 15.58
C ILE A 13 -1.64 -6.30 15.30
N SER A 14 -0.67 -7.19 15.48
CA SER A 14 0.74 -6.87 15.22
C SER A 14 0.99 -6.53 13.75
N VAL A 15 0.40 -7.27 12.80
CA VAL A 15 0.50 -6.99 11.37
C VAL A 15 -0.26 -5.70 10.99
N LEU A 16 -1.45 -5.47 11.54
CA LEU A 16 -2.19 -4.23 11.28
C LEU A 16 -1.41 -2.99 11.72
N LYS A 17 -0.65 -3.07 12.83
CA LYS A 17 0.18 -1.98 13.31
C LYS A 17 1.29 -1.59 12.33
N THR A 18 1.78 -2.52 11.50
CA THR A 18 2.83 -2.24 10.50
C THR A 18 2.32 -1.54 9.25
N LEU A 19 1.00 -1.50 9.00
CA LEU A 19 0.46 -0.79 7.85
C LEU A 19 0.73 0.72 7.94
N PRO A 20 1.04 1.38 6.81
CA PRO A 20 1.22 2.83 6.78
C PRO A 20 -0.09 3.56 7.09
N ASN A 21 0.01 4.79 7.57
CA ASN A 21 -1.17 5.66 7.71
C ASN A 21 -1.62 6.11 6.32
N GLU A 22 -2.93 6.14 6.10
CA GLU A 22 -3.53 6.58 4.83
C GLU A 22 -3.37 8.10 4.66
N ARG A 23 -2.95 8.53 3.46
CA ARG A 23 -2.65 9.94 3.15
C ARG A 23 -3.90 10.79 2.93
N LEU A 24 -4.95 10.18 2.38
CA LEU A 24 -6.25 10.79 2.19
C LEU A 24 -7.19 10.01 3.09
N LYS A 25 -7.80 10.66 4.08
CA LYS A 25 -8.83 10.05 4.92
C LYS A 25 -10.18 10.53 4.38
N PRO A 26 -10.88 9.79 3.49
CA PRO A 26 -12.12 10.30 2.96
C PRO A 26 -13.16 10.30 4.08
N TYR A 27 -13.34 9.18 4.79
CA TYR A 27 -14.26 9.06 5.92
C TYR A 27 -13.93 7.90 6.89
N ALA A 28 -13.04 6.99 6.51
CA ALA A 28 -12.65 5.82 7.30
C ALA A 28 -11.22 5.41 6.95
N SER A 29 -10.54 4.75 7.89
CA SER A 29 -9.27 4.07 7.64
C SER A 29 -9.41 2.56 7.81
N PHE A 30 -8.83 1.81 6.88
CA PHE A 30 -8.75 0.36 6.98
C PHE A 30 -7.97 -0.05 8.23
N LYS A 31 -6.79 0.53 8.44
CA LYS A 31 -5.95 0.23 9.62
C LYS A 31 -6.72 0.48 10.92
N GLU A 32 -7.31 1.67 11.06
CA GLU A 32 -8.01 2.08 12.28
C GLU A 32 -9.27 1.23 12.52
N SER A 33 -10.08 0.99 11.48
CA SER A 33 -11.30 0.19 11.59
C SER A 33 -11.03 -1.27 11.97
N GLN A 34 -9.99 -1.88 11.39
CA GLN A 34 -9.62 -3.26 11.72
C GLN A 34 -8.98 -3.38 13.10
N LEU A 35 -8.13 -2.43 13.51
CA LEU A 35 -7.57 -2.42 14.86
C LEU A 35 -8.70 -2.38 15.90
N LYS A 36 -9.65 -1.46 15.75
CA LYS A 36 -10.81 -1.36 16.64
C LYS A 36 -11.58 -2.67 16.70
N ARG A 37 -11.83 -3.33 15.56
CA ARG A 37 -12.55 -4.61 15.48
C ARG A 37 -11.85 -5.74 16.22
N PHE A 38 -10.53 -5.85 16.12
CA PHE A 38 -9.77 -6.95 16.72
C PHE A 38 -9.32 -6.69 18.17
N GLU A 39 -9.32 -5.43 18.61
CA GLU A 39 -9.14 -5.06 20.01
C GLU A 39 -10.42 -5.27 20.83
N ASP A 40 -11.59 -5.22 20.18
CA ASP A 40 -12.88 -5.56 20.77
C ASP A 40 -13.03 -7.07 20.98
N ARG A 41 -12.99 -7.50 22.24
CA ARG A 41 -13.06 -8.92 22.62
C ARG A 41 -14.42 -9.55 22.32
N ASP A 42 -15.50 -8.78 22.43
CA ASP A 42 -16.85 -9.28 22.21
C ASP A 42 -17.03 -9.57 20.72
N MET A 43 -16.57 -8.66 19.86
CA MET A 43 -16.56 -8.85 18.41
C MET A 43 -15.70 -10.05 17.99
N VAL A 44 -14.50 -10.20 18.58
CA VAL A 44 -13.61 -11.33 18.29
C VAL A 44 -14.20 -12.67 18.75
N SER A 45 -14.96 -12.68 19.86
CA SER A 45 -15.55 -13.90 20.39
C SER A 45 -16.52 -14.56 19.40
N LEU A 46 -17.25 -13.73 18.64
CA LEU A 46 -18.23 -14.14 17.62
C LEU A 46 -17.58 -14.74 16.37
N ILE A 47 -16.29 -14.48 16.11
CA ILE A 47 -15.59 -14.99 14.94
C ILE A 47 -15.06 -16.39 15.23
N SER A 48 -15.27 -17.36 14.34
CA SER A 48 -14.72 -18.71 14.51
C SER A 48 -13.18 -18.69 14.48
N GLU A 49 -12.55 -19.71 15.08
CA GLU A 49 -11.07 -19.80 15.02
C GLU A 49 -10.58 -19.99 13.57
N GLY A 50 -11.31 -20.75 12.76
CA GLY A 50 -11.01 -20.95 11.35
C GLY A 50 -11.03 -19.64 10.56
N ASP A 51 -12.05 -18.82 10.79
CA ASP A 51 -12.18 -17.52 10.12
C ASP A 51 -11.10 -16.53 10.57
N LEU A 52 -10.70 -16.56 11.85
CA LEU A 52 -9.57 -15.76 12.34
C LEU A 52 -8.26 -16.17 11.66
N LYS A 53 -8.02 -17.47 11.48
CA LYS A 53 -6.84 -17.96 10.75
C LYS A 53 -6.87 -17.51 9.29
N LEU A 54 -8.02 -17.62 8.62
CA LEU A 54 -8.17 -17.22 7.23
C LEU A 54 -7.94 -15.71 7.06
N GLN A 55 -8.51 -14.89 7.94
CA GLN A 55 -8.29 -13.44 7.95
C GLN A 55 -6.82 -13.09 8.20
N PHE A 56 -6.13 -13.82 9.07
CA PHE A 56 -4.69 -13.63 9.30
C PHE A 56 -3.85 -13.94 8.06
N ILE A 57 -4.14 -15.04 7.35
CA ILE A 57 -3.45 -15.41 6.11
C ILE A 57 -3.71 -14.34 5.04
N ALA A 58 -4.97 -13.93 4.85
CA ALA A 58 -5.33 -12.89 3.90
C ALA A 58 -4.63 -11.56 4.17
N LEU A 59 -4.57 -11.13 5.43
CA LEU A 59 -3.85 -9.91 5.82
C LEU A 59 -2.36 -10.04 5.54
N LYS A 60 -1.73 -11.18 5.86
CA LYS A 60 -0.32 -11.40 5.55
C LYS A 60 -0.02 -11.28 4.06
N GLU A 61 -0.87 -11.84 3.21
CA GLU A 61 -0.71 -11.73 1.75
C GLU A 61 -0.91 -10.29 1.27
N LEU A 62 -1.85 -9.54 1.86
CA LEU A 62 -2.09 -8.13 1.53
C LEU A 62 -0.89 -7.23 1.87
N VAL A 63 -0.23 -7.47 3.01
CA VAL A 63 0.97 -6.72 3.43
C VAL A 63 2.23 -7.19 2.70
N ASN A 64 2.18 -8.33 2.02
CA ASN A 64 3.33 -8.89 1.31
C ASN A 64 3.54 -8.16 -0.03
N ASP A 65 4.69 -7.48 -0.16
CA ASP A 65 5.18 -6.85 -1.39
C ASP A 65 5.57 -7.86 -2.50
N LYS A 66 5.14 -9.12 -2.42
CA LYS A 66 5.46 -10.20 -3.37
C LYS A 66 5.29 -9.76 -4.82
N TYR A 67 4.16 -9.13 -5.16
CA TYR A 67 3.87 -8.71 -6.54
C TYR A 67 4.66 -7.48 -6.98
N LYS A 68 4.98 -6.57 -6.04
CA LYS A 68 5.84 -5.42 -6.32
C LYS A 68 7.25 -5.85 -6.73
N ASN A 69 7.77 -6.90 -6.10
CA ASN A 69 9.09 -7.44 -6.43
C ASN A 69 9.05 -8.38 -7.64
N TYR A 70 7.94 -9.08 -7.86
CA TYR A 70 7.77 -9.99 -9.01
C TYR A 70 7.77 -9.24 -10.34
N TYR A 71 7.14 -8.06 -10.40
CA TYR A 71 7.12 -7.18 -11.58
C TYR A 71 8.10 -6.02 -11.39
N LYS A 72 9.38 -6.32 -11.15
CA LYS A 72 10.39 -5.28 -10.99
C LYS A 72 10.38 -4.36 -12.21
N LEU A 73 10.14 -3.07 -11.97
CA LEU A 73 10.21 -2.05 -13.00
C LEU A 73 11.68 -1.90 -13.41
N ASP A 74 11.99 -2.38 -14.60
CA ASP A 74 13.33 -2.27 -15.19
C ASP A 74 13.55 -0.87 -15.77
N ASP A 75 14.81 -0.49 -15.93
CA ASP A 75 15.23 0.76 -16.58
C ASP A 75 14.62 0.90 -17.97
N LYS A 76 14.37 -0.20 -18.68
CA LYS A 76 13.69 -0.18 -19.99
C LYS A 76 12.26 0.39 -19.91
N LEU A 77 11.54 0.16 -18.82
CA LEU A 77 10.19 0.67 -18.61
C LEU A 77 10.21 2.09 -18.01
N LEU A 78 11.14 2.36 -17.09
CA LEU A 78 11.24 3.65 -16.41
C LEU A 78 11.90 4.73 -17.28
N LYS A 79 12.79 4.33 -18.20
CA LYS A 79 13.59 5.21 -19.07
C LYS A 79 13.46 4.75 -20.53
N PRO A 80 12.28 4.94 -21.16
CA PRO A 80 12.09 4.54 -22.55
C PRO A 80 13.06 5.30 -23.45
N LYS A 81 13.57 4.65 -24.51
CA LYS A 81 14.60 5.22 -25.42
C LYS A 81 14.24 6.61 -25.98
N GLY A 82 12.96 6.86 -26.24
CA GLY A 82 12.47 8.13 -26.78
C GLY A 82 12.36 9.26 -25.76
N ASN A 83 12.28 8.94 -24.47
CA ASN A 83 12.22 9.93 -23.39
C ASN A 83 12.75 9.35 -22.06
N PRO A 84 14.08 9.26 -21.88
CA PRO A 84 14.68 8.64 -20.70
C PRO A 84 14.37 9.35 -19.37
N GLU A 85 14.08 10.65 -19.40
CA GLU A 85 13.81 11.46 -18.20
C GLU A 85 12.32 11.55 -17.84
N TYR A 86 11.44 10.92 -18.63
CA TYR A 86 9.98 11.00 -18.47
C TYR A 86 9.51 10.67 -17.05
N TYR A 87 9.97 9.54 -16.51
CA TYR A 87 9.57 9.09 -15.17
C TYR A 87 10.06 10.02 -14.07
N ASN A 88 11.32 10.46 -14.14
CA ASN A 88 11.92 11.38 -13.17
C ASN A 88 11.14 12.69 -13.11
N ARG A 89 10.73 13.20 -14.28
CA ARG A 89 9.92 14.41 -14.39
C ARG A 89 8.56 14.24 -13.73
N LEU A 90 7.80 13.19 -14.08
CA LEU A 90 6.50 12.91 -13.46
C LEU A 90 6.60 12.83 -11.93
N MET A 91 7.63 12.14 -11.43
CA MET A 91 7.86 12.02 -9.99
C MET A 91 8.21 13.37 -9.35
N SER A 92 8.96 14.24 -10.02
CA SER A 92 9.30 15.58 -9.52
C SER A 92 8.08 16.50 -9.44
N GLU A 93 7.14 16.40 -10.38
CA GLU A 93 5.88 17.16 -10.36
C GLU A 93 4.95 16.69 -9.24
N ILE A 94 4.79 15.37 -9.07
CA ILE A 94 3.96 14.79 -8.00
C ILE A 94 4.49 15.19 -6.62
N LYS A 95 5.81 15.24 -6.44
CA LYS A 95 6.45 15.66 -5.20
C LYS A 95 6.44 17.17 -4.98
N GLY A 96 6.07 17.96 -6.00
CA GLY A 96 6.10 19.42 -5.95
C GLY A 96 7.51 20.04 -6.03
N GLU A 97 8.52 19.26 -6.42
CA GLU A 97 9.92 19.69 -6.51
C GLU A 97 10.15 20.58 -7.74
N LYS A 98 9.43 20.32 -8.84
CA LYS A 98 9.46 21.12 -10.07
C LYS A 98 8.06 21.18 -10.69
N LYS A 99 7.61 22.36 -11.07
CA LYS A 99 6.42 22.55 -11.93
C LYS A 99 6.91 22.92 -13.32
N GLU A 100 6.73 22.05 -14.30
CA GLU A 100 6.96 22.45 -15.69
C GLU A 100 5.86 23.39 -16.17
N SER A 101 6.26 24.37 -16.98
CA SER A 101 5.32 25.20 -17.74
C SER A 101 4.61 24.35 -18.80
N LEU A 102 3.34 24.63 -19.07
CA LEU A 102 2.54 23.96 -20.11
C LEU A 102 3.24 24.00 -21.48
N LEU A 103 3.98 25.07 -21.79
CA LEU A 103 4.73 25.21 -23.03
C LEU A 103 5.90 24.22 -23.10
N THR A 104 6.60 24.02 -21.99
CA THR A 104 7.71 23.05 -21.88
C THR A 104 7.17 21.64 -22.05
N ALA A 105 6.07 21.30 -21.38
CA ALA A 105 5.45 19.99 -21.50
C ALA A 105 5.02 19.67 -22.94
N MET A 106 4.46 20.63 -23.68
CA MET A 106 4.12 20.45 -25.10
C MET A 106 5.35 20.23 -25.97
N ARG A 107 6.44 21.01 -25.75
CA ARG A 107 7.69 20.85 -26.49
C ARG A 107 8.30 19.46 -26.27
N THR A 108 8.30 18.98 -25.03
CA THR A 108 8.81 17.65 -24.67
C THR A 108 8.02 16.52 -25.33
N ILE A 109 6.70 16.66 -25.48
CA ILE A 109 5.86 15.65 -26.17
C ILE A 109 6.17 15.61 -27.68
N VAL A 110 6.35 16.78 -28.31
CA VAL A 110 6.56 16.87 -29.76
C VAL A 110 7.99 16.48 -30.16
N PHE A 111 8.99 16.83 -29.35
CA PHE A 111 10.40 16.66 -29.71
C PHE A 111 11.14 15.60 -28.88
N GLY A 112 10.50 15.02 -27.86
CA GLY A 112 11.12 14.04 -26.96
C GLY A 112 12.21 14.62 -26.05
N LYS A 113 12.39 15.95 -26.04
CA LYS A 113 13.39 16.71 -25.28
C LYS A 113 12.87 18.10 -24.93
#